data_AF-A0A930RG61-F1
#
_entry.id   AF-A0A930RG61-F1
#
_cell.length_a   1.000
_cell.length_b   1.000
_cell.length_c   1.000
_cell.angle_alpha   90.00
_cell.angle_beta   90.00
_cell.angle_gamma   90.00
#
_symmetry.space_group_name_H-M   'P 1'
#
loop_
_entity.id
_entity.type
_entity.pdbx_description
1 polymer ?
#
loop_
_entity_poly.entity_id
_entity_poly.type
_entity_poly.pdbx_seq_one_letter_code
_entity_poly.pdbx_strand_id
1 'polypeptide(L)' 'MSVLAVGLGGAVGAILRFLLGQVVPKLGSGFPLATFAVNVLGCFAIGAVVGLAGRQSGLDPRLVLFLQTGIC' A
#
# COMPACT_ATOMS: atom_id res chain seq x y z
N MET A 1 16.73 10.43 -7.48
CA MET A 1 15.42 11.09 -7.62
C MET A 1 14.33 10.16 -7.11
N SER A 2 14.19 10.09 -5.79
CA SER A 2 13.31 9.15 -5.07
C SER A 2 11.86 9.62 -5.03
N VAL A 3 11.62 10.91 -5.27
CA VAL A 3 10.28 11.54 -5.22
C VAL A 3 9.34 10.99 -6.28
N LEU A 4 9.84 10.71 -7.49
CA LEU A 4 9.03 10.09 -8.55
C LEU A 4 8.55 8.69 -8.18
N ALA A 5 9.40 7.90 -7.53
CA ALA A 5 9.02 6.57 -7.06
C ALA A 5 7.92 6.67 -5.97
N VAL A 6 8.09 7.55 -4.99
CA VAL A 6 7.07 7.76 -3.96
C VAL A 6 5.76 8.30 -4.57
N GLY A 7 5.85 9.27 -5.48
CA GLY A 7 4.67 9.88 -6.11
C GLY A 7 3.89 8.91 -7.00
N LEU A 8 4.57 8.12 -7.83
CA LEU A 8 3.93 7.10 -8.67
C LEU A 8 3.31 5.99 -7.81
N GLY A 9 4.02 5.52 -6.78
CA GLY A 9 3.46 4.54 -5.86
C GLY A 9 2.23 5.10 -5.12
N GLY A 10 2.31 6.36 -4.68
CA GLY A 10 1.22 7.09 -4.02
C GLY A 10 -0.03 7.20 -4.89
N ALA A 11 0.14 7.53 -6.17
CA ALA A 11 -0.97 7.58 -7.12
C ALA A 11 -1.65 6.21 -7.26
N VAL A 12 -0.87 5.14 -7.41
CA VAL A 12 -1.40 3.77 -7.49
C VAL A 12 -2.11 3.37 -6.18
N GLY A 13 -1.51 3.64 -5.02
CA GLY A 13 -2.11 3.34 -3.71
C GLY A 13 -3.42 4.09 -3.46
N ALA A 14 -3.50 5.37 -3.87
CA ALA A 14 -4.71 6.17 -3.77
C ALA A 14 -5.82 5.64 -4.69
N ILE A 15 -5.50 5.27 -5.93
CA ILE A 15 -6.46 4.68 -6.88
C ILE A 15 -7.00 3.35 -6.33
N LEU A 16 -6.13 2.48 -5.82
CA LEU A 16 -6.54 1.20 -5.23
C LEU A 16 -7.48 1.39 -4.03
N ARG A 17 -7.16 2.31 -3.11
CA ARG A 17 -8.03 2.68 -1.98
C ARG A 17 -9.39 3.16 -2.45
N PHE A 18 -9.42 4.02 -3.46
CA PHE A 18 -10.65 4.56 -4.02
C PHE A 18 -11.52 3.47 -4.67
N LEU A 19 -10.92 2.60 -5.48
CA LEU A 19 -11.62 1.48 -6.12
C LEU A 19 -12.17 0.48 -5.10
N LEU A 20 -11.39 0.13 -4.07
CA LEU A 20 -11.85 -0.71 -2.96
C LEU A 20 -13.07 -0.09 -2.25
N GLY A 21 -13.09 1.23 -2.07
CA GLY A 21 -14.23 1.96 -1.53
C GLY A 21 -15.50 1.87 -2.37
N GLN A 22 -15.38 1.63 -3.69
CA GLN A 22 -16.53 1.45 -4.59
C GLN A 22 -17.01 0.01 -4.66
N VAL A 23 -16.08 -0.95 -4.63
CA VAL A 23 -16.39 -2.38 -4.78
C VAL A 23 -16.88 -2.99 -3.47
N VAL A 24 -16.35 -2.54 -2.33
CA VAL A 24 -16.73 -3.09 -1.02
C VAL A 24 -18.07 -2.50 -0.57
N PRO A 25 -19.10 -3.33 -0.35
CA PRO A 25 -20.39 -2.85 0.09
C PRO A 25 -20.32 -2.26 1.50
N LYS A 26 -21.12 -1.22 1.73
CA LYS A 26 -21.29 -0.63 3.06
C LYS A 26 -22.07 -1.60 3.93
N LEU A 27 -21.52 -1.98 5.08
CA LEU A 27 -22.27 -2.75 6.07
C LEU A 27 -23.31 -1.85 6.74
N GLY A 28 -24.50 -2.40 6.99
CA GLY A 28 -25.56 -1.72 7.76
C GLY A 28 -25.17 -1.39 9.20
N SER A 29 -24.06 -1.94 9.71
CA SER A 29 -23.50 -1.62 11.03
C SER A 29 -22.76 -0.27 11.10
N GLY A 30 -22.57 0.42 9.96
CA GLY A 30 -21.79 1.66 9.89
C GLY A 30 -20.26 1.46 9.92
N PHE A 31 -19.79 0.22 9.95
CA PHE A 31 -18.36 -0.08 9.97
C PHE A 31 -17.70 0.17 8.60
N PRO A 32 -16.58 0.91 8.52
CA PRO A 32 -15.90 1.22 7.26
C PRO A 32 -15.04 0.04 6.78
N LEU A 33 -15.69 -1.03 6.33
CA LEU A 33 -15.05 -2.29 5.93
C LEU A 33 -13.99 -2.09 4.84
N ALA A 34 -14.28 -1.24 3.86
CA ALA A 34 -13.34 -0.91 2.78
C ALA A 34 -12.05 -0.34 3.36
N THR A 35 -12.15 0.70 4.19
CA THR A 35 -11.01 1.37 4.83
C THR A 35 -10.23 0.42 5.73
N PHE A 36 -10.92 -0.44 6.49
CA PHE A 36 -10.29 -1.46 7.30
C PHE A 36 -9.46 -2.43 6.46
N ALA A 37 -10.05 -2.96 5.37
CA ALA A 37 -9.39 -3.89 4.48
C ALA A 37 -8.12 -3.29 3.85
N VAL A 38 -8.16 -2.04 3.38
CA VAL A 38 -6.95 -1.43 2.77
C VAL A 38 -5.84 -1.20 3.78
N ASN A 39 -6.17 -0.88 5.04
CA ASN A 39 -5.15 -0.75 6.08
C ASN A 39 -4.51 -2.10 6.44
N VAL A 40 -5.32 -3.15 6.60
CA VAL A 40 -4.79 -4.50 6.90
C VAL A 40 -3.88 -4.99 5.77
N LEU A 41 -4.31 -4.83 4.51
CA LEU A 41 -3.51 -5.20 3.35
C LEU A 41 -2.24 -4.35 3.23
N GLY A 42 -2.32 -3.04 3.48
CA GLY A 42 -1.18 -2.13 3.46
C GLY A 42 -0.13 -2.49 4.52
N CYS A 43 -0.54 -2.71 5.77
CA CYS A 43 0.37 -3.12 6.84
C CYS A 43 1.03 -4.47 6.56
N PHE A 44 0.27 -5.45 6.02
CA PHE A 44 0.83 -6.73 5.63
C PHE A 44 1.85 -6.59 4.50
N ALA A 45 1.54 -5.80 3.47
CA ALA A 45 2.45 -5.53 2.36
C ALA A 45 3.74 -4.83 2.82
N ILE A 46 3.65 -3.84 3.72
CA ILE A 46 4.84 -3.21 4.33
C ILE A 46 5.70 -4.26 5.05
N GLY A 47 5.08 -5.10 5.89
CA GLY A 47 5.79 -6.16 6.61
C GLY A 47 6.51 -7.14 5.67
N ALA A 48 5.86 -7.52 4.57
CA ALA A 48 6.45 -8.38 3.55
C ALA A 48 7.62 -7.70 2.82
N VAL A 49 7.46 -6.43 2.42
CA VAL A 49 8.49 -5.64 1.73
C VAL A 49 9.72 -5.45 2.62
N VAL A 50 9.53 -5.05 3.88
CA VAL A 50 10.63 -4.85 4.84
C VAL A 50 11.30 -6.19 5.16
N GLY A 51 10.52 -7.27 5.32
CA GLY A 51 11.05 -8.61 5.55
C GLY A 51 11.90 -9.16 4.39
N LEU A 52 11.50 -8.90 3.14
CA LEU A 52 12.29 -9.25 1.96
C LEU A 52 13.53 -8.36 1.82
N ALA A 53 13.37 -7.03 2.00
CA ALA A 53 14.45 -6.05 1.93
C ALA A 53 15.56 -6.34 2.95
N GLY A 54 15.18 -6.73 4.17
CA GLY A 54 16.15 -7.12 5.21
C GLY A 54 16.89 -8.43 4.92
N ARG A 55 16.34 -9.31 4.07
CA ARG A 55 16.96 -10.59 3.68
C ARG A 55 17.79 -10.52 2.40
N GLN A 56 17.51 -9.57 1.51
CA GLN A 56 18.19 -9.43 0.23
C GLN A 56 18.93 -8.10 0.15
N SER A 57 20.26 -8.15 0.33
CA SER A 57 21.16 -6.99 0.29
C SER A 57 21.24 -6.27 -1.08
N GLY A 58 20.51 -6.75 -2.10
CA GLY A 58 20.52 -6.23 -3.47
C GLY A 58 19.22 -5.58 -3.93
N LEU A 59 18.21 -5.42 -3.07
CA LEU A 59 16.97 -4.75 -3.45
C LEU A 59 17.19 -3.24 -3.61
N ASP A 60 16.75 -2.69 -4.76
CA ASP A 60 16.88 -1.26 -5.04
C ASP A 60 16.10 -0.45 -3.99
N PRO A 61 16.77 0.47 -3.26
CA PRO A 61 16.12 1.34 -2.27
C PRO A 61 14.93 2.13 -2.82
N ARG A 62 14.91 2.41 -4.14
CA ARG A 62 13.79 3.09 -4.80
C ARG A 62 12.54 2.22 -4.89
N LEU A 63 12.72 0.91 -5.07
CA LEU A 63 11.61 -0.04 -5.11
C LEU A 63 10.99 -0.20 -3.72
N VAL A 64 11.83 -0.21 -2.68
CA VAL A 64 11.38 -0.18 -1.28
C VAL A 64 10.57 1.08 -1.00
N LEU A 65 11.06 2.26 -1.40
CA LEU A 65 10.33 3.52 -1.23
C LEU A 65 9.02 3.57 -2.04
N PHE A 66 9.00 3.04 -3.26
CA PHE A 66 7.80 2.96 -4.10
C PHE A 66 6.72 2.08 -3.43
N LEU A 67 7.09 0.90 -2.95
CA LEU A 67 6.17 -0.05 -2.35
C LEU A 67 5.72 0.38 -0.95
N GLN A 68 6.67 0.76 -0.09
CA GLN A 68 6.42 1.04 1.32
C GLN A 68 5.79 2.42 1.54
N THR A 69 6.36 3.46 0.93
CA THR A 69 5.91 4.86 1.13
C THR A 69 4.88 5.30 0.09
N GLY A 70 4.90 4.69 -1.09
CA GLY A 70 3.97 5.03 -2.17
C GLY A 70 2.70 4.19 -2.12
N ILE A 71 2.80 2.89 -2.34
CA ILE A 71 1.62 2.03 -2.58
C ILE A 71 0.85 1.71 -1.30
N CYS A 72 1.55 1.30 -0.25
CA CYS A 72 0.94 0.82 0.99
C CYS A 72 0.37 1.99 1.80
#